data_AF-A0A077X3W7-F1
#
_entry.id   AF-A0A077X3W7-F1
#
_cell.length_a   1.000
_cell.length_b   1.000
_cell.length_c   1.000
_cell.angle_alpha   90.00
_cell.angle_beta   90.00
_cell.angle_gamma   90.00
#
_symmetry.space_group_name_H-M   'P 1'
#
loop_
_entity.id
_entity.type
_entity.pdbx_description
1 polymer ?
#
loop_
_entity_poly.entity_id
_entity_poly.type
_entity_poly.pdbx_seq_one_letter_code
_entity_poly.pdbx_strand_id
1 'polypeptide(L)'
;MPQIYDLKRFTQNAYAGSHYQAHLLLQAIDINRRERLSDSCLEHLAHHVAESWETADKAPEIAKLMKQLLDTTAINQDTILEHALDRFCNQQDTTNAISTVCPSLTLLIAISYIDRLNQNYANFKGTSGCAYRLVVVAYMIAAKYMRANLRIIHIAEKQQEESMHPNVADSRFSRLEIEFLHFLNYNLFVEEPEQLVWWAKTWDQPVDQNHTQQQAIFSTPYEVQSNNR
;
A
#
# COMPACT_ATOMS: atom_id res chain seq x y z
N MET A 1 -21.79 1.00 -19.94
CA MET A 1 -21.04 2.10 -19.31
C MET A 1 -21.83 2.53 -18.07
N PRO A 2 -21.35 2.26 -16.84
CA PRO A 2 -21.99 2.80 -15.63
C PRO A 2 -22.01 4.33 -15.69
N GLN A 3 -23.05 4.97 -15.14
CA GLN A 3 -23.13 6.43 -15.16
C GLN A 3 -22.05 7.04 -14.26
N ILE A 4 -21.59 8.26 -14.55
CA ILE A 4 -20.52 8.96 -13.80
C ILE A 4 -20.82 9.01 -12.29
N TYR A 5 -22.10 9.10 -11.91
CA TYR A 5 -22.54 9.09 -10.52
C TYR A 5 -22.30 7.74 -9.81
N ASP A 6 -22.45 6.62 -10.53
CA ASP A 6 -22.17 5.29 -9.98
C ASP A 6 -20.67 5.13 -9.72
N LEU A 7 -19.83 5.68 -10.60
CA LEU A 7 -18.37 5.58 -10.50
C LEU A 7 -17.82 6.32 -9.26
N LYS A 8 -18.34 7.51 -8.96
CA LYS A 8 -17.97 8.25 -7.73
C LYS A 8 -18.38 7.46 -6.49
N ARG A 9 -19.58 6.86 -6.50
CA ARG A 9 -20.10 6.08 -5.37
C ARG A 9 -19.30 4.80 -5.14
N PHE A 10 -18.99 4.02 -6.18
CA PHE A 10 -18.13 2.84 -6.05
C PHE A 10 -16.74 3.19 -5.52
N THR A 11 -16.16 4.28 -6.03
CA THR A 11 -14.86 4.78 -5.58
C THR A 11 -14.88 5.18 -4.10
N GLN A 12 -15.90 5.90 -3.65
CA GLN A 12 -16.06 6.25 -2.23
C GLN A 12 -16.27 5.02 -1.35
N ASN A 13 -17.08 4.06 -1.80
CA ASN A 13 -17.34 2.82 -1.07
C ASN A 13 -16.09 1.95 -0.94
N ALA A 14 -15.18 1.96 -1.91
CA ALA A 14 -13.90 1.24 -1.84
C ALA A 14 -13.05 1.68 -0.63
N TYR A 15 -13.20 2.96 -0.23
CA TYR A 15 -12.54 3.54 0.94
C TYR A 15 -13.39 3.51 2.21
N ALA A 16 -14.56 2.86 2.20
CA ALA A 16 -15.35 2.71 3.41
C ALA A 16 -14.55 1.89 4.42
N GLY A 17 -14.08 2.54 5.48
CA GLY A 17 -13.30 1.86 6.51
C GLY A 17 -14.14 0.83 7.27
N SER A 18 -13.46 -0.14 7.86
CA SER A 18 -14.06 -1.17 8.72
C SER A 18 -13.25 -1.31 9.99
N HIS A 19 -13.92 -1.47 11.14
CA HIS A 19 -13.23 -1.74 12.41
C HIS A 19 -12.29 -2.95 12.31
N TYR A 20 -12.71 -4.01 11.60
CA TYR A 20 -11.88 -5.20 11.44
C TYR A 20 -10.54 -4.88 10.75
N GLN A 21 -10.60 -4.25 9.58
CA GLN A 21 -9.40 -3.85 8.83
C GLN A 21 -8.56 -2.81 9.60
N ALA A 22 -9.20 -1.90 10.33
CA ALA A 22 -8.51 -0.93 11.15
C ALA A 22 -7.65 -1.58 12.25
N HIS A 23 -8.16 -2.63 12.92
CA HIS A 23 -7.38 -3.35 13.94
C HIS A 23 -6.21 -4.12 13.31
N LEU A 24 -6.42 -4.81 12.18
CA LEU A 24 -5.34 -5.52 11.48
C LEU A 24 -4.24 -4.56 11.04
N LEU A 25 -4.60 -3.39 10.50
CA LEU A 25 -3.63 -2.37 10.11
C LEU A 25 -2.88 -1.81 11.32
N LEU A 26 -3.57 -1.55 12.44
CA LEU A 26 -2.93 -1.06 13.66
C LEU A 26 -1.93 -2.07 14.22
N GLN A 27 -2.30 -3.35 14.23
CA GLN A 27 -1.42 -4.45 14.63
C GLN A 27 -0.20 -4.55 13.70
N ALA A 28 -0.39 -4.46 12.39
CA ALA A 28 0.71 -4.47 11.43
C ALA A 28 1.65 -3.26 11.60
N ILE A 29 1.12 -2.08 11.93
CA ILE A 29 1.93 -0.89 12.26
C ILE A 29 2.78 -1.15 13.51
N ASP A 30 2.19 -1.75 14.55
CA ASP A 30 2.89 -2.08 15.79
C ASP A 30 4.02 -3.11 15.57
N ILE A 31 3.73 -4.18 14.81
CA ILE A 31 4.74 -5.18 14.41
C ILE A 31 5.87 -4.53 13.61
N ASN A 32 5.54 -3.63 12.67
CA ASN A 32 6.53 -2.90 11.88
C ASN A 32 7.35 -1.92 12.73
N ARG A 33 6.81 -1.41 13.84
CA ARG A 33 7.43 -0.37 14.69
C ARG A 33 7.78 0.91 13.96
N ARG A 34 7.10 1.20 12.84
CA ARG A 34 7.41 2.29 11.91
C ARG A 34 8.85 2.22 11.35
N GLU A 35 9.44 1.02 11.33
CA GLU A 35 10.76 0.78 10.76
C GLU A 35 10.70 0.86 9.23
N ARG A 36 11.72 1.48 8.64
CA ARG A 36 11.89 1.58 7.19
C ARG A 36 12.22 0.20 6.62
N LEU A 37 11.67 -0.12 5.45
CA LEU A 37 12.11 -1.27 4.68
C LEU A 37 13.61 -1.16 4.35
N SER A 38 14.29 -2.30 4.33
CA SER A 38 15.67 -2.35 3.91
C SER A 38 15.83 -2.09 2.41
N ASP A 39 17.02 -1.64 2.02
CA ASP A 39 17.31 -1.28 0.64
C ASP A 39 17.25 -2.50 -0.31
N SER A 40 17.69 -3.66 0.15
CA SER A 40 17.57 -4.96 -0.53
C SER A 40 16.12 -5.38 -0.74
N CYS A 41 15.26 -5.24 0.27
CA CYS A 41 13.83 -5.51 0.15
C CYS A 41 13.19 -4.57 -0.88
N LEU A 42 13.56 -3.28 -0.87
CA LEU A 42 13.05 -2.30 -1.84
C LEU A 42 13.51 -2.60 -3.27
N GLU A 43 14.76 -3.01 -3.45
CA GLU A 43 15.30 -3.41 -4.74
C GLU A 43 14.57 -4.64 -5.29
N HIS A 44 14.27 -5.63 -4.45
CA HIS A 44 13.49 -6.80 -4.83
C HIS A 44 12.07 -6.42 -5.27
N LEU A 45 11.35 -5.63 -4.46
CA LEU A 45 9.99 -5.18 -4.80
C LEU A 45 9.98 -4.35 -6.09
N ALA A 46 10.99 -3.51 -6.29
CA ALA A 46 11.14 -2.72 -7.50
C ALA A 46 11.38 -3.59 -8.74
N HIS A 47 12.20 -4.64 -8.61
CA HIS A 47 12.44 -5.61 -9.67
C HIS A 47 11.15 -6.34 -10.03
N HIS A 48 10.43 -6.86 -9.03
CA HIS A 48 9.14 -7.54 -9.20
C HIS A 48 8.14 -6.71 -10.00
N VAL A 49 7.95 -5.44 -9.62
CA VAL A 49 7.02 -4.53 -10.31
C VAL A 49 7.50 -4.21 -11.73
N ALA A 50 8.79 -3.92 -11.91
CA ALA A 50 9.35 -3.56 -13.21
C ALA A 50 9.26 -4.73 -14.21
N GLU A 51 9.60 -5.95 -13.79
CA GLU A 51 9.51 -7.14 -14.63
C GLU A 51 8.07 -7.47 -15.04
N SER A 52 7.14 -7.35 -14.09
CA SER A 52 5.72 -7.69 -14.30
C SER A 52 5.03 -6.71 -15.23
N TRP A 53 5.31 -5.41 -15.13
CA TRP A 53 4.52 -4.37 -15.80
C TRP A 53 5.24 -3.60 -16.90
N GLU A 54 6.55 -3.74 -17.01
CA GLU A 54 7.35 -3.00 -17.97
C GLU A 54 8.59 -3.85 -18.37
N THR A 55 9.79 -3.34 -18.10
CA THR A 55 11.07 -3.97 -18.42
C THR A 55 12.00 -3.92 -17.21
N ALA A 56 12.80 -4.98 -17.02
CA ALA A 56 13.65 -5.16 -15.85
C ALA A 56 14.70 -4.04 -15.65
N ASP A 57 15.12 -3.37 -16.73
CA ASP A 57 16.06 -2.24 -16.69
C ASP A 57 15.50 -1.01 -15.95
N LYS A 58 14.17 -0.97 -15.71
CA LYS A 58 13.51 0.09 -14.94
C LYS A 58 13.58 -0.12 -13.43
N ALA A 59 13.96 -1.31 -12.95
CA ALA A 59 14.00 -1.61 -11.52
C ALA A 59 14.77 -0.58 -10.68
N PRO A 60 15.94 -0.03 -11.09
CA PRO A 60 16.65 0.98 -10.30
C PRO A 60 15.88 2.30 -10.16
N GLU A 61 15.16 2.72 -11.20
CA GLU A 61 14.33 3.92 -11.17
C GLU A 61 13.13 3.73 -10.22
N ILE A 62 12.51 2.55 -10.28
CA ILE A 62 11.41 2.18 -9.38
C ILE A 62 11.88 2.08 -7.93
N ALA A 63 13.06 1.49 -7.67
CA ALA A 63 13.63 1.41 -6.33
C ALA A 63 13.89 2.82 -5.75
N LYS A 64 14.41 3.73 -6.58
CA LYS A 64 14.61 5.14 -6.20
C LYS A 64 13.28 5.81 -5.85
N LEU A 65 12.24 5.60 -6.66
CA LEU A 65 10.88 6.10 -6.36
C LEU A 65 10.38 5.56 -5.02
N MET A 66 10.49 4.26 -4.78
CA MET A 66 10.03 3.65 -3.53
C MET A 66 10.77 4.23 -2.32
N LYS A 67 12.09 4.37 -2.39
CA LYS A 67 12.89 5.06 -1.35
C LYS A 67 12.38 6.48 -1.09
N GLN A 68 12.17 7.26 -2.16
CA GLN A 68 11.63 8.62 -2.05
C GLN A 68 10.25 8.65 -1.41
N LEU A 69 9.35 7.71 -1.72
CA LEU A 69 8.04 7.62 -1.08
C LEU A 69 8.19 7.35 0.43
N LEU A 70 9.06 6.43 0.84
CA LEU A 70 9.29 6.17 2.26
C LEU A 70 9.82 7.41 2.99
N ASP A 71 10.75 8.13 2.37
CA ASP A 71 11.44 9.25 3.01
C ASP A 71 10.58 10.53 3.05
N THR A 72 9.71 10.76 2.06
CA THR A 72 8.93 12.01 1.93
C THR A 72 7.53 11.95 2.52
N THR A 73 7.00 10.76 2.79
CA THR A 73 5.61 10.60 3.24
C THR A 73 5.49 10.21 4.72
N ALA A 74 6.60 10.01 5.43
CA ALA A 74 6.60 9.70 6.85
C ALA A 74 6.09 10.87 7.70
N ILE A 75 5.06 10.62 8.51
CA ILE A 75 4.68 11.53 9.60
C ILE A 75 5.71 11.38 10.71
N ASN A 76 6.33 12.51 11.09
CA ASN A 76 7.46 12.63 12.01
C ASN A 76 7.56 11.49 13.05
N GLN A 77 8.60 10.66 12.88
CA GLN A 77 8.86 9.44 13.65
C GLN A 77 9.17 9.70 15.13
N ASP A 78 9.58 10.93 15.48
CA ASP A 78 9.94 11.32 16.86
C ASP A 78 8.74 11.46 17.80
N THR A 79 7.52 11.31 17.27
CA THR A 79 6.29 11.39 18.08
C THR A 79 5.75 10.01 18.44
N ILE A 80 5.13 9.91 19.61
CA ILE A 80 4.36 8.73 20.00
C ILE A 80 3.30 8.39 18.95
N LEU A 81 2.99 7.10 18.78
CA LEU A 81 2.13 6.62 17.70
C LEU A 81 0.75 7.31 17.70
N GLU A 82 0.14 7.51 18.87
CA GLU A 82 -1.14 8.20 19.03
C GLU A 82 -1.14 9.61 18.44
N HIS A 83 -0.10 10.41 18.69
CA HIS A 83 0.03 11.75 18.10
C HIS A 83 0.28 11.73 16.59
N ALA A 84 0.95 10.70 16.08
CA ALA A 84 1.11 10.50 14.64
C ALA A 84 -0.22 10.12 13.99
N LEU A 85 -1.01 9.25 14.62
CA LEU A 85 -2.36 8.86 14.20
C LEU A 85 -3.32 10.04 14.21
N ASP A 86 -3.29 10.87 15.26
CA ASP A 86 -4.13 12.06 15.34
C ASP A 86 -3.87 13.01 14.17
N ARG A 87 -2.60 13.31 13.90
CA ARG A 87 -2.21 14.14 12.75
C ARG A 87 -2.62 13.50 11.42
N PHE A 88 -2.37 12.21 11.25
CA PHE A 88 -2.72 11.49 10.03
C PHE A 88 -4.22 11.49 9.74
N CYS A 89 -5.05 11.27 10.75
CA CYS A 89 -6.51 11.17 10.62
C CYS A 89 -7.19 12.54 10.48
N ASN A 90 -6.61 13.59 11.07
CA ASN A 90 -7.17 14.94 11.05
C ASN A 90 -6.57 15.84 9.97
N GLN A 91 -5.55 15.39 9.23
CA GLN A 91 -4.97 16.15 8.13
C GLN A 91 -6.05 16.44 7.08
N GLN A 92 -6.38 17.71 6.88
CA GLN A 92 -7.27 18.13 5.81
C GLN A 92 -6.61 17.82 4.45
N ASP A 93 -7.39 17.35 3.48
CA ASP A 93 -6.97 17.03 2.10
C ASP A 93 -6.57 18.29 1.29
N THR A 94 -6.22 19.40 1.95
CA THR A 94 -5.86 20.68 1.33
C THR A 94 -4.45 20.69 0.74
N THR A 95 -3.62 19.69 1.09
CA THR A 95 -2.29 19.51 0.52
C THR A 95 -2.26 18.21 -0.28
N ASN A 96 -1.85 18.28 -1.55
CA ASN A 96 -1.63 17.10 -2.42
C ASN A 96 -0.51 16.16 -1.90
N ALA A 97 0.00 16.38 -0.69
CA ALA A 97 1.07 15.60 -0.08
C ALA A 97 0.49 14.33 0.55
N ILE A 98 0.95 13.19 0.04
CA ILE A 98 0.67 11.88 0.64
C ILE A 98 1.48 11.82 1.93
N SER A 99 0.81 11.64 3.05
CA SER A 99 1.43 11.56 4.37
C SER A 99 0.84 10.36 5.07
N THR A 100 1.67 9.50 5.68
CA THR A 100 1.26 8.23 6.30
C THR A 100 2.05 7.97 7.58
N VAL A 101 1.41 7.27 8.52
CA VAL A 101 2.01 6.88 9.81
C VAL A 101 3.05 5.75 9.69
N CYS A 102 2.97 4.96 8.63
CA CYS A 102 3.86 3.83 8.40
C CYS A 102 4.10 3.64 6.89
N PRO A 103 5.05 4.39 6.29
CA PRO A 103 5.32 4.32 4.86
C PRO A 103 5.67 2.92 4.35
N SER A 104 6.40 2.15 5.15
CA SER A 104 6.76 0.76 4.83
C SER A 104 5.53 -0.12 4.61
N LEU A 105 4.60 -0.11 5.58
CA LEU A 105 3.35 -0.88 5.44
C LEU A 105 2.49 -0.33 4.30
N THR A 106 2.41 1.00 4.14
CA THR A 106 1.71 1.62 3.00
C THR A 106 2.26 1.12 1.67
N LEU A 107 3.59 1.02 1.53
CA LEU A 107 4.23 0.50 0.33
C LEU A 107 3.92 -0.98 0.14
N LEU A 108 4.05 -1.82 1.17
CA LEU A 108 3.76 -3.25 1.08
C LEU A 108 2.30 -3.51 0.64
N ILE A 109 1.34 -2.76 1.18
CA ILE A 109 -0.06 -2.82 0.75
C ILE A 109 -0.19 -2.39 -0.71
N ALA A 110 0.50 -1.32 -1.12
CA ALA A 110 0.50 -0.87 -2.51
C ALA A 110 1.05 -1.94 -3.47
N ILE A 111 2.13 -2.64 -3.11
CA ILE A 111 2.66 -3.74 -3.92
C ILE A 111 1.67 -4.91 -3.94
N SER A 112 1.01 -5.23 -2.83
CA SER A 112 -0.05 -6.26 -2.82
C SER A 112 -1.19 -5.93 -3.78
N TYR A 113 -1.54 -4.64 -3.93
CA TYR A 113 -2.54 -4.22 -4.91
C TYR A 113 -2.05 -4.41 -6.35
N ILE A 114 -0.80 -4.05 -6.64
CA ILE A 114 -0.19 -4.24 -7.95
C ILE A 114 -0.07 -5.74 -8.28
N ASP A 115 0.23 -6.57 -7.28
CA ASP A 115 0.34 -8.02 -7.45
C ASP A 115 -1.00 -8.67 -7.81
N ARG A 116 -2.09 -8.28 -7.11
CA ARG A 116 -3.44 -8.71 -7.48
C ARG A 116 -3.84 -8.27 -8.89
N LEU A 117 -3.40 -7.08 -9.33
CA LEU A 117 -3.59 -6.68 -10.73
C LEU A 117 -2.82 -7.60 -11.68
N ASN A 118 -1.60 -7.98 -11.32
CA ASN A 118 -0.76 -8.83 -12.16
C ASN A 118 -1.38 -10.22 -12.29
N GLN A 119 -1.93 -10.77 -11.21
CA GLN A 119 -2.67 -12.04 -11.23
C GLN A 119 -3.87 -12.00 -12.18
N ASN A 120 -4.56 -10.86 -12.29
CA ASN A 120 -5.71 -10.68 -13.18
C ASN A 120 -5.33 -10.34 -14.63
N TYR A 121 -4.11 -9.85 -14.88
CA TYR A 121 -3.67 -9.31 -16.17
C TYR A 121 -2.22 -9.69 -16.55
N ALA A 122 -1.75 -10.88 -16.20
CA ALA A 122 -0.34 -11.30 -16.24
C ALA A 122 0.39 -11.16 -17.59
N ASN A 123 -0.35 -11.12 -18.70
CA ASN A 123 0.23 -10.97 -20.05
C ASN A 123 0.31 -9.51 -20.52
N PHE A 124 -0.10 -8.56 -19.70
CA PHE A 124 -0.14 -7.16 -20.07
C PHE A 124 1.11 -6.43 -19.60
N LYS A 125 1.93 -5.99 -20.57
CA LYS A 125 3.01 -5.05 -20.31
C LYS A 125 2.59 -3.65 -20.72
N GLY A 126 2.81 -2.70 -19.82
CA GLY A 126 2.55 -1.30 -20.05
C GLY A 126 3.58 -0.65 -20.97
N THR A 127 3.32 0.62 -21.29
CA THR A 127 4.29 1.48 -21.97
C THR A 127 5.31 2.04 -20.98
N SER A 128 6.35 2.71 -21.50
CA SER A 128 7.40 3.32 -20.68
C SER A 128 6.84 4.19 -19.54
N GLY A 129 7.31 3.95 -18.32
CA GLY A 129 6.87 4.61 -17.08
C GLY A 129 5.52 4.11 -16.55
N CYS A 130 5.05 2.94 -16.97
CA CYS A 130 3.84 2.31 -16.43
C CYS A 130 4.07 1.83 -15.01
N ALA A 131 5.19 1.13 -14.75
CA ALA A 131 5.55 0.65 -13.43
C ALA A 131 5.63 1.81 -12.41
N TYR A 132 6.24 2.93 -12.81
CA TYR A 132 6.33 4.14 -12.00
C TYR A 132 4.94 4.66 -11.60
N ARG A 133 4.05 4.83 -12.58
CA ARG A 133 2.69 5.34 -12.36
C ARG A 133 1.85 4.40 -11.50
N LEU A 134 2.01 3.08 -11.68
CA LEU A 134 1.35 2.06 -10.88
C LEU A 134 1.78 2.15 -9.41
N VAL A 135 3.07 2.27 -9.12
CA VAL A 135 3.56 2.42 -7.74
C VAL A 135 3.01 3.68 -7.10
N VAL A 136 3.05 4.82 -7.79
CA VAL A 136 2.52 6.09 -7.25
C VAL A 136 1.04 5.99 -6.91
N VAL A 137 0.21 5.47 -7.83
CA VAL A 137 -1.24 5.40 -7.58
C VAL A 137 -1.60 4.36 -6.54
N ALA A 138 -0.97 3.18 -6.58
CA ALA A 138 -1.20 2.15 -5.58
C ALA A 138 -0.83 2.65 -4.19
N TYR A 139 0.27 3.40 -4.07
CA TYR A 139 0.70 4.01 -2.82
C TYR A 139 -0.28 5.08 -2.32
N MET A 140 -0.77 5.95 -3.21
CA MET A 140 -1.82 6.92 -2.89
C MET A 140 -3.09 6.25 -2.38
N ILE A 141 -3.54 5.19 -3.06
CA ILE A 141 -4.74 4.43 -2.70
C ILE A 141 -4.52 3.73 -1.35
N ALA A 142 -3.37 3.08 -1.14
CA ALA A 142 -3.03 2.45 0.13
C ALA A 142 -3.02 3.45 1.28
N ALA A 143 -2.43 4.64 1.09
CA ALA A 143 -2.41 5.69 2.10
C ALA A 143 -3.82 6.18 2.46
N LYS A 144 -4.67 6.43 1.45
CA LYS A 144 -6.08 6.81 1.66
C LYS A 144 -6.87 5.71 2.37
N TYR A 145 -6.66 4.45 1.98
CA TYR A 145 -7.28 3.30 2.61
C TYR A 145 -6.88 3.16 4.08
N MET A 146 -5.58 3.28 4.38
CA MET A 146 -5.08 3.28 5.76
C MET A 146 -5.71 4.41 6.57
N ARG A 147 -5.76 5.64 6.02
CA ARG A 147 -6.40 6.79 6.69
C ARG A 147 -7.86 6.51 7.01
N ALA A 148 -8.62 6.02 6.03
CA ALA A 148 -10.05 5.78 6.19
C ALA A 148 -10.34 4.73 7.28
N ASN A 149 -9.53 3.67 7.37
CA ASN A 149 -9.68 2.64 8.40
C ASN A 149 -9.22 3.13 9.77
N LEU A 150 -8.02 3.70 9.89
CA LEU A 150 -7.46 4.13 11.19
C LEU A 150 -8.26 5.27 11.82
N ARG A 151 -8.86 6.14 10.99
CA ARG A 151 -9.74 7.21 11.46
C ARG A 151 -10.97 6.69 12.21
N ILE A 152 -11.47 5.48 11.90
CA ILE A 152 -12.61 4.89 12.60
C ILE A 152 -12.27 4.61 14.06
N ILE A 153 -11.10 4.04 14.33
CA ILE A 153 -10.65 3.76 15.71
C ILE A 153 -10.34 5.09 16.42
N HIS A 154 -9.65 6.00 15.75
CA HIS A 154 -9.31 7.32 16.30
C HIS A 154 -10.52 8.16 16.71
N ILE A 155 -11.61 8.11 15.92
CA ILE A 155 -12.87 8.81 16.24
C ILE A 155 -13.65 8.07 17.33
N ALA A 156 -13.66 6.73 17.33
CA ALA A 156 -14.36 5.95 18.35
C ALA A 156 -13.79 6.21 19.76
N GLU A 157 -12.49 6.47 19.88
CA GLU A 157 -11.84 6.85 21.14
C GLU A 157 -12.14 8.30 21.55
N LYS A 158 -12.40 9.21 20.60
CA LYS A 158 -12.72 10.62 20.88
C LYS A 158 -14.21 10.92 21.05
N GLN A 159 -15.12 10.08 20.54
CA GLN A 159 -16.58 10.30 20.62
C GLN A 159 -17.21 10.01 22.00
N GLN A 160 -16.42 9.98 23.07
CA GLN A 160 -16.97 10.19 24.41
C GLN A 160 -17.24 11.68 24.70
N GLU A 161 -16.78 12.61 23.86
CA GLU A 161 -17.10 14.04 23.92
C GLU A 161 -17.43 14.61 22.52
N GLU A 162 -18.70 15.00 22.33
CA GLU A 162 -19.25 15.88 21.27
C GLU A 162 -19.66 15.33 19.88
N SER A 163 -20.72 15.97 19.37
CA SER A 163 -21.70 15.51 18.38
C SER A 163 -21.22 15.49 16.92
N MET A 164 -21.73 14.49 16.20
CA MET A 164 -21.34 14.07 14.86
C MET A 164 -21.99 14.89 13.73
N HIS A 165 -21.18 15.63 12.96
CA HIS A 165 -21.49 15.97 11.57
C HIS A 165 -20.52 15.22 10.65
N PRO A 166 -21.00 14.45 9.65
CA PRO A 166 -20.13 13.79 8.69
C PRO A 166 -19.54 14.87 7.77
N ASN A 167 -18.29 15.25 8.02
CA ASN A 167 -17.53 16.08 7.09
C ASN A 167 -17.15 15.21 5.90
N VAL A 168 -18.06 15.09 4.94
CA VAL A 168 -17.83 14.44 3.65
C VAL A 168 -16.85 15.33 2.89
N ALA A 169 -15.56 15.06 3.06
CA ALA A 169 -14.53 15.68 2.24
C ALA A 169 -14.87 15.40 0.77
N ASP A 170 -14.96 16.45 -0.05
CA ASP A 170 -15.18 16.32 -1.49
C ASP A 170 -13.87 15.80 -2.12
N SER A 171 -13.69 14.48 -2.06
CA SER A 171 -12.50 13.83 -2.59
C SER A 171 -12.55 13.87 -4.12
N ARG A 172 -11.74 14.75 -4.71
CA ARG A 172 -11.47 14.73 -6.15
C ARG A 172 -10.57 13.52 -6.44
N PHE A 173 -11.14 12.48 -7.02
CA PHE A 173 -10.40 11.32 -7.49
C PHE A 173 -9.75 11.62 -8.84
N SER A 174 -8.48 11.23 -9.01
CA SER A 174 -7.84 11.32 -10.33
C SER A 174 -8.38 10.23 -11.26
N ARG A 175 -8.32 10.44 -12.58
CA ARG A 175 -8.72 9.41 -13.56
C ARG A 175 -7.96 8.10 -13.34
N LEU A 176 -6.66 8.18 -13.07
CA LEU A 176 -5.78 7.03 -12.87
C LEU A 176 -6.11 6.26 -11.58
N GLU A 177 -6.54 6.96 -10.53
CA GLU A 177 -7.06 6.34 -9.30
C GLU A 177 -8.37 5.58 -9.55
N ILE A 178 -9.30 6.18 -10.30
CA ILE A 178 -10.58 5.55 -10.65
C ILE A 178 -10.36 4.28 -11.49
N GLU A 179 -9.50 4.36 -12.50
CA GLU A 179 -9.15 3.23 -13.37
C GLU A 179 -8.48 2.10 -12.56
N PHE A 180 -7.52 2.44 -11.69
CA PHE A 180 -6.85 1.46 -10.84
C PHE A 180 -7.83 0.73 -9.90
N LEU A 181 -8.73 1.48 -9.25
CA LEU A 181 -9.77 0.90 -8.40
C LEU A 181 -10.74 0.01 -9.18
N HIS A 182 -11.09 0.41 -10.40
CA HIS A 182 -11.90 -0.42 -11.28
C HIS A 182 -11.24 -1.77 -11.56
N PHE A 183 -9.95 -1.78 -11.90
CA PHE A 183 -9.22 -3.03 -12.15
C PHE A 183 -9.03 -3.90 -10.90
N LEU A 184 -9.11 -3.30 -9.70
CA LEU A 184 -9.16 -4.01 -8.43
C LEU A 184 -10.57 -4.46 -8.01
N ASN A 185 -11.59 -4.30 -8.88
CA ASN A 185 -12.99 -4.53 -8.55
C ASN A 185 -13.45 -3.77 -7.30
N TYR A 186 -12.87 -2.58 -7.05
CA TYR A 186 -13.11 -1.75 -5.87
C TYR A 186 -12.81 -2.45 -4.54
N ASN A 187 -12.08 -3.56 -4.55
CA ASN A 187 -11.74 -4.31 -3.35
C ASN A 187 -10.35 -3.90 -2.82
N LEU A 188 -10.33 -3.05 -1.79
CA LEU A 188 -9.10 -2.65 -1.10
C LEU A 188 -8.81 -3.46 0.16
N PHE A 189 -9.58 -4.51 0.43
CA PHE A 189 -9.35 -5.38 1.59
C PHE A 189 -7.95 -6.00 1.54
N VAL A 190 -7.24 -5.95 2.67
CA VAL A 190 -5.94 -6.60 2.87
C VAL A 190 -6.14 -7.71 3.89
N GLU A 191 -5.99 -8.97 3.46
CA GLU A 191 -6.34 -10.13 4.31
C GLU A 191 -5.46 -10.22 5.55
N GLU A 192 -4.13 -10.19 5.35
CA GLU A 192 -3.15 -10.39 6.43
C GLU A 192 -2.01 -9.37 6.33
N PRO A 193 -2.25 -8.09 6.69
CA PRO A 193 -1.23 -7.05 6.56
C PRO A 193 0.01 -7.31 7.43
N GLU A 194 -0.14 -8.06 8.53
CA GLU A 194 0.97 -8.51 9.36
C GLU A 194 1.94 -9.45 8.63
N GLN A 195 1.43 -10.32 7.75
CA GLN A 195 2.27 -11.24 6.99
C GLN A 195 3.17 -10.48 6.01
N LEU A 196 2.65 -9.40 5.41
CA LEU A 196 3.45 -8.51 4.57
C LEU A 196 4.63 -7.93 5.35
N VAL A 197 4.38 -7.51 6.60
CA VAL A 197 5.43 -6.95 7.48
C VAL A 197 6.43 -8.02 7.88
N TRP A 198 5.97 -9.21 8.28
CA TRP A 198 6.85 -10.31 8.66
C TRP A 198 7.74 -10.75 7.52
N TRP A 199 7.17 -10.96 6.33
CA TRP A 199 7.92 -11.26 5.11
C TRP A 199 9.02 -10.24 4.86
N ALA A 200 8.68 -8.95 4.93
CA ALA A 200 9.65 -7.88 4.69
C ALA A 200 10.77 -7.87 5.75
N LYS A 201 10.45 -8.13 7.01
CA LYS A 201 11.45 -8.22 8.10
C LYS A 201 12.38 -9.42 7.96
N THR A 202 11.89 -10.52 7.40
CA THR A 202 12.70 -11.71 7.16
C THR A 202 13.56 -11.64 5.90
N TRP A 203 13.37 -10.62 5.05
CA TRP A 203 14.04 -10.54 3.75
C TRP A 203 15.57 -10.55 3.83
N ASP A 204 16.14 -9.88 4.85
CA ASP A 204 17.59 -9.81 5.06
C ASP A 204 18.13 -10.84 6.05
N GLN A 205 17.25 -11.68 6.60
CA GLN A 205 17.68 -12.73 7.50
C GLN A 205 18.34 -13.85 6.68
N PRO A 206 19.50 -14.38 7.11
CA PRO A 206 20.07 -15.55 6.48
C PRO A 206 19.05 -16.70 6.54
N VAL A 207 18.81 -17.34 5.40
CA VAL A 207 17.86 -18.46 5.30
C VAL A 207 18.42 -19.65 6.06
N ASP A 208 18.01 -19.82 7.32
CA ASP A 208 18.16 -21.10 7.99
C ASP A 208 17.32 -22.14 7.25
N GLN A 209 17.91 -23.31 6.97
CA GLN A 209 17.41 -24.35 6.05
C GLN A 209 16.03 -24.98 6.40
N ASN A 210 15.30 -24.43 7.38
CA ASN A 210 14.01 -24.93 7.85
C ASN A 210 12.79 -24.02 7.54
N HIS A 211 12.96 -22.90 6.82
CA HIS A 211 11.87 -21.94 6.54
C HIS A 211 11.56 -21.75 5.04
N THR A 212 11.44 -22.83 4.27
CA THR A 212 11.19 -22.80 2.81
C THR A 212 9.78 -22.32 2.41
N GLN A 213 8.87 -22.01 3.34
CA GLN A 213 7.48 -21.66 3.00
C GLN A 213 7.14 -20.16 2.99
N GLN A 214 8.02 -19.26 3.45
CA GLN A 214 7.69 -17.82 3.57
C GLN A 214 8.09 -16.97 2.35
N GLN A 215 8.75 -17.52 1.34
CA GLN A 215 9.26 -16.74 0.19
C GLN A 215 8.18 -16.35 -0.84
N ALA A 216 6.95 -16.84 -0.74
CA ALA A 216 5.97 -16.78 -1.83
C ALA A 216 4.97 -15.61 -1.78
N ILE A 217 5.17 -14.56 -0.95
CA ILE A 217 4.21 -13.43 -0.92
C ILE A 217 4.28 -12.58 -2.19
N PHE A 218 5.49 -12.36 -2.72
CA PHE A 218 5.72 -11.67 -4.00
C PHE A 218 6.61 -12.56 -4.86
N SER A 219 6.00 -13.52 -5.56
CA SER A 219 6.76 -14.50 -6.33
C SER A 219 7.33 -13.85 -7.60
N THR A 220 8.65 -13.87 -7.76
CA THR A 220 9.30 -13.60 -9.05
C THR A 220 9.16 -14.82 -9.98
N PRO A 221 9.00 -14.64 -11.31
CA PRO A 221 8.88 -15.76 -12.24
C PRO A 221 10.14 -16.62 -12.45
N TYR A 222 11.23 -16.39 -11.71
CA TYR A 222 12.49 -17.15 -11.85
C TYR A 222 12.70 -18.19 -10.74
N GLU A 223 11.94 -19.30 -10.82
CA GLU A 223 12.50 -20.62 -10.55
C GLU A 223 12.60 -21.38 -11.88
N VAL A 224 13.51 -20.93 -12.75
CA VAL A 224 14.00 -21.80 -13.82
C VAL A 224 14.86 -22.85 -13.14
N GLN A 225 14.29 -24.04 -12.93
CA GLN A 225 15.02 -25.26 -12.62
C GLN A 225 16.10 -25.45 -13.68
N SER A 226 17.30 -24.96 -13.39
CA SER A 226 18.54 -25.32 -14.06
C SER A 226 19.06 -26.60 -13.41
N ASN A 227 18.24 -27.66 -13.43
CA ASN A 227 18.73 -29.02 -13.24
C ASN A 227 19.18 -29.55 -14.60
N ASN A 228 20.38 -29.15 -14.99
CA ASN A 228 21.21 -29.92 -15.91
C ASN A 228 22.23 -30.70 -15.10
N ARG A 229 21.96 -31.99 -14.89
CA ARG A 229 22.89 -33.11 -15.10
C ARG A 229 22.16 -34.43 -14.96
#